data_AF-A0AB33AIY9-F1
#
_entry.id   AF-A0AB33AIY9-F1
#
_cell.length_a   1.000
_cell.length_b   1.000
_cell.length_c   1.000
_cell.angle_alpha   90.00
_cell.angle_beta   90.00
_cell.angle_gamma   90.00
#
_symmetry.space_group_name_H-M   'P 1'
#
loop_
_entity.id
_entity.type
_entity.pdbx_description
1 polymer ?
#
loop_
_entity_poly.entity_id
_entity_poly.type
_entity_poly.pdbx_seq_one_letter_code
_entity_poly.pdbx_strand_id
1 'polypeptide(L)'
;MLHRALVSAEPWTSRPLLSRVWARMLGVETDQDHGAAVVSRTWRRLDQKYGLVTRGKTGRRAVFTSLREDGSREDYTAPSGRDVANRYFQLPFEYWTDEQAWYRTLTLAAKAMLLVGSTLGPGFIMPGERVPEWYGISESSAQRGLAELREVGLLNLSVSYKPTPLEKIPTTQVYNYTLVPPFGRTEKRRLRVVPKIASA
;
A
#
# COMPACT_ATOMS: atom_id res chain seq x y z
N MET A 1 0.03 0.78 -10.44
CA MET A 1 0.87 1.93 -10.86
C MET A 1 1.01 2.07 -12.38
N LEU A 2 1.35 1.01 -13.12
CA LEU A 2 1.66 1.03 -14.56
C LEU A 2 0.57 1.63 -15.48
N HIS A 3 -0.71 1.32 -15.23
CA HIS A 3 -1.80 1.90 -16.02
C HIS A 3 -2.15 3.33 -15.57
N ARG A 4 -2.13 3.63 -14.27
CA ARG A 4 -2.52 4.95 -13.71
C ARG A 4 -1.68 6.11 -14.22
N ALA A 5 -0.40 5.90 -14.54
CA ALA A 5 0.48 6.97 -15.00
C ALA A 5 0.06 7.60 -16.34
N LEU A 6 -0.61 6.84 -17.22
CA LEU A 6 -1.12 7.33 -18.53
C LEU A 6 -2.64 7.30 -18.63
N VAL A 7 -3.29 6.90 -17.53
CA VAL A 7 -4.73 6.73 -17.39
C VAL A 7 -5.16 7.42 -16.10
N SER A 8 -4.76 8.69 -15.99
CA SER A 8 -4.91 9.53 -14.79
C SER A 8 -6.15 10.44 -14.82
N ALA A 9 -6.89 10.44 -15.93
CA ALA A 9 -8.13 11.18 -16.09
C ALA A 9 -9.13 10.40 -16.96
N GLU A 10 -10.40 10.81 -16.90
CA GLU A 10 -11.46 10.35 -17.79
C GLU A 10 -11.04 10.51 -19.26
N PRO A 11 -11.25 9.53 -20.15
CA PRO A 11 -12.11 8.33 -20.03
C PRO A 11 -11.41 7.10 -19.42
N TRP A 12 -10.36 7.30 -18.61
CA TRP A 12 -9.59 6.21 -18.02
C TRP A 12 -9.12 5.18 -19.05
N THR A 13 -8.77 5.69 -20.24
CA THR A 13 -8.25 4.91 -21.36
C THR A 13 -6.93 5.53 -21.84
N SER A 14 -5.92 4.68 -22.04
CA SER A 14 -4.61 5.13 -22.52
C SER A 14 -4.68 5.58 -23.98
N ARG A 15 -3.79 6.50 -24.35
CA ARG A 15 -3.56 6.80 -25.78
C ARG A 15 -3.03 5.55 -26.49
N PRO A 16 -3.37 5.34 -27.78
CA PRO A 16 -2.80 4.23 -28.54
C PRO A 16 -1.28 4.34 -28.64
N LEU A 17 -0.56 3.40 -28.04
CA LEU A 17 0.92 3.38 -28.01
C LEU A 17 1.48 2.05 -28.50
N LEU A 18 2.71 2.09 -29.02
CA LEU A 18 3.46 0.87 -29.37
C LEU A 18 4.03 0.24 -28.09
N SER A 19 4.13 -1.09 -28.06
CA SER A 19 4.67 -1.83 -26.90
C SER A 19 6.09 -1.38 -26.49
N ARG A 20 6.92 -0.97 -27.45
CA ARG A 20 8.27 -0.44 -27.18
C ARG A 20 8.27 0.84 -26.32
N VAL A 21 7.24 1.68 -26.46
CA VAL A 21 7.12 2.92 -25.66
C VAL A 21 6.88 2.56 -24.20
N TRP A 22 6.02 1.58 -23.96
CA TRP A 22 5.80 1.04 -22.63
C TRP A 22 7.05 0.39 -22.06
N ALA A 23 7.78 -0.39 -22.87
CA ALA A 23 8.99 -1.05 -22.40
C ALA A 23 10.05 -0.05 -21.92
N ARG A 24 10.26 1.04 -22.66
CA ARG A 24 11.14 2.14 -22.26
C ARG A 24 10.71 2.82 -20.97
N MET A 25 9.41 3.16 -20.85
CA MET A 25 8.87 3.77 -19.64
C MET A 25 9.06 2.90 -18.40
N LEU A 26 9.16 1.57 -18.59
CA LEU A 26 9.32 0.59 -17.52
C LEU A 26 10.75 0.17 -17.27
N GLY A 27 11.70 0.60 -18.10
CA GLY A 27 13.08 0.12 -18.04
C GLY A 27 13.21 -1.39 -18.28
N VAL A 28 12.31 -1.97 -19.09
CA VAL A 28 12.34 -3.42 -19.44
C VAL A 28 12.72 -3.64 -20.91
N GLU A 29 13.41 -2.67 -21.51
CA GLU A 29 13.93 -2.79 -22.88
C GLU A 29 14.92 -3.98 -22.95
N THR A 30 14.86 -4.71 -24.05
CA THR A 30 15.72 -5.85 -24.36
C THR A 30 16.29 -5.66 -25.78
N ASP A 31 17.45 -6.25 -26.05
CA ASP A 31 18.09 -6.14 -27.37
C ASP A 31 17.33 -6.90 -28.48
N GLN A 32 16.51 -7.88 -28.11
CA GLN A 32 15.81 -8.74 -29.06
C GLN A 32 14.53 -8.10 -29.63
N ASP A 33 13.65 -7.60 -28.75
CA ASP A 33 12.31 -7.13 -29.13
C ASP A 33 11.94 -5.78 -28.50
N HIS A 34 12.94 -5.05 -28.00
CA HIS A 34 12.75 -3.81 -27.25
C HIS A 34 11.78 -3.98 -26.07
N GLY A 35 11.70 -5.16 -25.46
CA GLY A 35 10.84 -5.46 -24.31
C GLY A 35 9.34 -5.64 -24.63
N ALA A 36 8.95 -5.73 -25.91
CA ALA A 36 7.55 -5.79 -26.33
C ALA A 36 6.80 -7.02 -25.80
N ALA A 37 7.44 -8.18 -25.73
CA ALA A 37 6.88 -9.42 -25.22
C ALA A 37 6.66 -9.37 -23.71
N VAL A 38 7.57 -8.76 -22.95
CA VAL A 38 7.40 -8.53 -21.50
C VAL A 38 6.17 -7.67 -21.26
N VAL A 39 6.08 -6.52 -21.94
CA VAL A 39 4.93 -5.62 -21.88
C VAL A 39 3.63 -6.35 -22.23
N SER A 40 3.62 -7.09 -23.33
CA SER A 40 2.42 -7.81 -23.80
C SER A 40 1.95 -8.89 -22.83
N ARG A 41 2.88 -9.62 -22.19
CA ARG A 41 2.59 -10.61 -21.14
C ARG A 41 2.05 -9.94 -19.89
N THR A 42 2.64 -8.84 -19.45
CA THR A 42 2.18 -8.07 -18.28
C THR A 42 0.75 -7.57 -18.48
N TRP A 43 0.45 -6.95 -19.63
CA TRP A 43 -0.91 -6.50 -19.94
C TRP A 43 -1.91 -7.64 -20.01
N ARG A 44 -1.53 -8.78 -20.61
CA ARG A 44 -2.40 -9.99 -20.62
C ARG A 44 -2.72 -10.44 -19.21
N ARG A 45 -1.74 -10.44 -18.30
CA ARG A 45 -1.93 -10.86 -16.91
C ARG A 45 -2.82 -9.88 -16.15
N LEU A 46 -2.64 -8.57 -16.34
CA LEU A 46 -3.48 -7.54 -15.72
C LEU A 46 -4.95 -7.65 -16.14
N ASP A 47 -5.19 -7.98 -17.41
CA ASP A 47 -6.54 -8.20 -17.96
C ASP A 47 -7.13 -9.55 -17.50
N GLN A 48 -6.49 -10.65 -17.89
CA GLN A 48 -7.09 -11.97 -17.77
C GLN A 48 -7.05 -12.52 -16.33
N LYS A 49 -5.93 -12.31 -15.62
CA LYS A 49 -5.74 -12.88 -14.28
C LYS A 49 -6.24 -11.97 -13.17
N TYR A 50 -6.00 -10.66 -13.30
CA TYR A 50 -6.29 -9.71 -12.23
C TYR A 50 -7.55 -8.87 -12.47
N GLY A 51 -8.08 -8.81 -13.69
CA GLY A 51 -9.28 -8.03 -13.99
C GLY A 51 -9.11 -6.52 -13.75
N LEU A 52 -7.88 -6.01 -13.89
CA LEU A 52 -7.54 -4.62 -13.56
C LEU A 52 -7.58 -3.69 -14.76
N VAL A 53 -7.58 -4.24 -15.98
CA VAL A 53 -7.63 -3.46 -17.22
C VAL A 53 -8.37 -4.23 -18.31
N THR A 54 -9.02 -3.51 -19.21
CA THR A 54 -9.48 -4.05 -20.49
C THR A 54 -8.46 -3.75 -21.58
N ARG A 55 -8.12 -4.76 -22.38
CA ARG A 55 -7.21 -4.60 -23.53
C ARG A 55 -7.97 -4.27 -24.81
N GLY A 56 -7.51 -3.24 -25.51
CA GLY A 56 -7.94 -2.85 -26.85
C GLY A 56 -6.77 -2.66 -27.81
N LYS A 57 -7.10 -2.36 -29.06
CA LYS A 57 -6.12 -2.01 -30.10
C LYS A 57 -6.68 -0.96 -31.06
N THR A 58 -5.82 -0.08 -31.53
CA THR A 58 -6.09 0.82 -32.64
C THR A 58 -5.00 0.59 -33.69
N GLY A 59 -5.35 -0.10 -34.78
CA GLY A 59 -4.36 -0.62 -35.73
C GLY A 59 -3.37 -1.56 -35.03
N ARG A 60 -2.07 -1.25 -35.11
CA ARG A 60 -0.98 -2.01 -34.45
C ARG A 60 -0.63 -1.51 -33.04
N ARG A 61 -1.34 -0.50 -32.53
CA ARG A 61 -1.06 0.11 -31.22
C ARG A 61 -1.99 -0.47 -30.17
N ALA A 62 -1.45 -0.71 -28.98
CA ALA A 62 -2.23 -1.20 -27.86
C ALA A 62 -2.91 -0.03 -27.14
N VAL A 63 -4.13 -0.27 -26.69
CA VAL A 63 -4.96 0.65 -25.91
C VAL A 63 -5.41 -0.12 -24.68
N PHE A 64 -5.47 0.53 -23.52
CA PHE A 64 -5.87 -0.11 -22.27
C PHE A 64 -6.79 0.81 -21.49
N THR A 65 -7.89 0.25 -20.98
CA THR A 65 -8.85 0.96 -20.12
C THR A 65 -8.72 0.43 -18.70
N SER A 66 -8.66 1.32 -17.70
CA SER A 66 -8.53 0.90 -16.30
C SER A 66 -9.87 0.43 -15.76
N LEU A 67 -9.84 -0.66 -15.00
CA LEU A 67 -10.99 -1.18 -14.27
C LEU A 67 -10.80 -0.94 -12.77
N ARG A 68 -11.81 -1.26 -11.96
CA ARG A 68 -11.72 -1.22 -10.50
C ARG A 68 -10.61 -2.11 -9.98
N GLU A 69 -9.95 -1.65 -8.92
CA GLU A 69 -8.75 -2.28 -8.37
C GLU A 69 -9.05 -3.51 -7.49
N ASP A 70 -10.34 -3.80 -7.24
CA ASP A 70 -10.83 -4.97 -6.50
C ASP A 70 -10.94 -6.24 -7.35
N GLY A 71 -10.69 -6.15 -8.66
CA GLY A 71 -10.75 -7.27 -9.60
C GLY A 71 -12.18 -7.63 -10.05
N SER A 72 -13.19 -6.84 -9.71
CA SER A 72 -14.59 -7.00 -10.16
C SER A 72 -14.77 -6.90 -11.67
N ARG A 73 -13.80 -6.28 -12.37
CA ARG A 73 -13.87 -5.88 -13.79
C ARG A 73 -14.90 -4.77 -14.09
N GLU A 74 -15.42 -4.10 -13.07
CA GLU A 74 -16.22 -2.89 -13.27
C GLU A 74 -15.36 -1.74 -13.79
N ASP A 75 -16.00 -0.80 -14.48
CA ASP A 75 -15.33 0.41 -14.96
C ASP A 75 -14.77 1.23 -13.81
N TYR A 76 -13.57 1.76 -14.00
CA TYR A 76 -12.97 2.61 -12.99
C TYR A 76 -13.66 3.97 -12.91
N THR A 77 -13.92 4.41 -11.69
CA THR A 77 -14.25 5.79 -11.35
C THR A 77 -13.27 6.32 -10.30
N ALA A 78 -12.99 7.62 -10.32
CA ALA A 78 -12.12 8.22 -9.32
C ALA A 78 -12.75 8.04 -7.92
N PRO A 79 -11.99 7.53 -6.92
CA PRO A 79 -12.55 7.22 -5.62
C PRO A 79 -12.97 8.49 -4.90
N SER A 80 -14.23 8.55 -4.47
CA SER A 80 -14.79 9.69 -3.74
C SER A 80 -14.26 9.83 -2.32
N GLY A 81 -13.71 8.76 -1.73
CA GLY A 81 -13.32 8.68 -0.33
C GLY A 81 -14.49 8.58 0.66
N ARG A 82 -15.76 8.61 0.21
CA ARG A 82 -16.94 8.70 1.09
C ARG A 82 -17.41 7.34 1.58
N ASP A 83 -17.61 6.41 0.66
CA ASP A 83 -18.04 5.04 0.97
C ASP A 83 -16.84 4.14 1.26
N VAL A 84 -17.08 3.03 1.97
CA VAL A 84 -16.03 2.10 2.40
C VAL A 84 -15.22 1.55 1.22
N ALA A 85 -15.87 1.28 0.09
CA ALA A 85 -15.23 0.69 -1.09
C ALA A 85 -14.33 1.70 -1.85
N ASN A 86 -14.56 3.01 -1.67
CA ASN A 86 -13.75 4.07 -2.27
C ASN A 86 -12.82 4.78 -1.27
N ARG A 87 -12.62 4.22 -0.07
CA ARG A 87 -11.63 4.76 0.88
C ARG A 87 -10.23 4.52 0.36
N TYR A 88 -9.41 5.55 0.45
CA TYR A 88 -7.99 5.50 0.19
C TYR A 88 -7.24 6.24 1.30
N PHE A 89 -5.94 6.02 1.37
CA PHE A 89 -5.04 6.82 2.18
C PHE A 89 -3.98 7.41 1.26
N GLN A 90 -3.42 8.53 1.69
CA GLN A 90 -2.35 9.20 0.96
C GLN A 90 -1.02 8.75 1.55
N LEU A 91 -0.06 8.48 0.67
CA LEU A 91 1.33 8.33 1.06
C LEU A 91 2.03 9.69 0.95
N PRO A 92 2.91 10.03 1.91
CA PRO A 92 3.80 11.17 1.79
C PRO A 92 4.67 11.07 0.52
N PHE A 93 5.03 12.22 -0.06
CA PHE A 93 5.85 12.27 -1.27
C PHE A 93 7.24 11.66 -1.07
N GLU A 94 7.73 11.66 0.16
CA GLU A 94 8.99 11.07 0.60
C GLU A 94 9.05 9.58 0.29
N TYR A 95 7.91 8.87 0.23
CA TYR A 95 7.89 7.47 -0.23
C TYR A 95 8.53 7.31 -1.63
N TRP A 96 8.38 8.32 -2.49
CA TRP A 96 8.85 8.33 -3.87
C TRP A 96 10.15 9.12 -4.06
N THR A 97 10.32 10.20 -3.31
CA THR A 97 11.30 11.26 -3.59
C THR A 97 12.49 11.28 -2.63
N ASP A 98 12.39 10.58 -1.50
CA ASP A 98 13.50 10.44 -0.56
C ASP A 98 14.71 9.77 -1.26
N GLU A 99 15.92 10.18 -0.87
CA GLU A 99 17.17 9.66 -1.43
C GLU A 99 17.29 8.14 -1.26
N GLN A 100 16.74 7.60 -0.17
CA GLN A 100 16.69 6.17 0.09
C GLN A 100 15.75 5.41 -0.86
N ALA A 101 14.93 6.12 -1.65
CA ALA A 101 14.04 5.61 -2.67
C ALA A 101 13.19 4.43 -2.16
N TRP A 102 12.43 4.63 -1.07
CA TRP A 102 11.68 3.59 -0.34
C TRP A 102 10.83 2.69 -1.24
N TYR A 103 10.23 3.23 -2.30
CA TYR A 103 9.47 2.46 -3.28
C TYR A 103 10.29 1.41 -4.06
N ARG A 104 11.62 1.55 -4.12
CA ARG A 104 12.54 0.57 -4.72
C ARG A 104 13.21 -0.30 -3.67
N THR A 105 13.69 0.30 -2.59
CA THR A 105 14.60 -0.34 -1.63
C THR A 105 13.89 -1.25 -0.65
N LEU A 106 12.67 -0.92 -0.22
CA LEU A 106 11.90 -1.78 0.67
C LEU A 106 11.48 -3.07 -0.05
N THR A 107 11.52 -4.19 0.67
CA THR A 107 10.93 -5.45 0.18
C THR A 107 9.42 -5.34 0.05
N LEU A 108 8.79 -6.28 -0.67
CA LEU A 108 7.33 -6.33 -0.77
C LEU A 108 6.67 -6.48 0.60
N ALA A 109 7.30 -7.25 1.51
CA ALA A 109 6.82 -7.43 2.87
C ALA A 109 6.84 -6.10 3.65
N ALA A 110 7.97 -5.38 3.64
CA ALA A 110 8.07 -4.08 4.30
C ALA A 110 7.13 -3.03 3.69
N LYS A 111 6.99 -3.01 2.36
CA LYS A 111 5.99 -2.14 1.68
C LYS A 111 4.59 -2.45 2.17
N ALA A 112 4.19 -3.72 2.19
CA ALA A 112 2.86 -4.10 2.68
C ALA A 112 2.65 -3.63 4.12
N MET A 113 3.64 -3.80 5.00
CA MET A 113 3.52 -3.38 6.39
C MET A 113 3.53 -1.86 6.58
N LEU A 114 4.27 -1.13 5.75
CA LEU A 114 4.25 0.34 5.73
C LEU A 114 2.86 0.85 5.33
N LEU A 115 2.27 0.26 4.29
CA LEU A 115 0.93 0.61 3.81
C LEU A 115 -0.12 0.33 4.89
N VAL A 116 -0.09 -0.86 5.51
CA VAL A 116 -0.99 -1.21 6.62
C VAL A 116 -0.82 -0.22 7.77
N GLY A 117 0.41 0.00 8.24
CA GLY A 117 0.70 0.94 9.34
C GLY A 117 0.25 2.36 9.04
N SER A 118 0.30 2.82 7.80
CA SER A 118 -0.13 4.17 7.38
C SER A 118 -1.65 4.39 7.53
N THR A 119 -2.42 3.29 7.57
CA THR A 119 -3.87 3.35 7.85
C THR A 119 -4.20 3.39 9.34
N LEU A 120 -3.25 3.01 10.19
CA LEU A 120 -3.42 2.84 11.63
C LEU A 120 -2.88 4.05 12.40
N GLY A 121 -3.34 4.20 13.65
CA GLY A 121 -2.81 5.22 14.57
C GLY A 121 -1.48 4.79 15.21
N PRO A 122 -0.76 5.70 15.87
CA PRO A 122 0.44 5.34 16.63
C PRO A 122 0.10 4.34 17.74
N GLY A 123 1.06 3.46 18.05
CA GLY A 123 0.88 2.38 19.03
C GLY A 123 -0.06 1.26 18.56
N PHE A 124 -0.21 1.07 17.25
CA PHE A 124 -1.05 0.00 16.72
C PHE A 124 -0.51 -1.38 17.12
N ILE A 125 -1.43 -2.30 17.40
CA ILE A 125 -1.09 -3.67 17.78
C ILE A 125 -1.23 -4.54 16.54
N MET A 126 -0.27 -5.44 16.35
CA MET A 126 -0.28 -6.38 15.24
C MET A 126 -0.03 -7.81 15.74
N PRO A 127 -1.09 -8.53 16.13
CA PRO A 127 -0.97 -9.93 16.53
C PRO A 127 -0.65 -10.78 15.29
N GLY A 128 0.50 -11.48 15.31
CA GLY A 128 0.98 -12.27 14.16
C GLY A 128 -0.07 -13.24 13.61
N GLU A 129 -0.78 -13.93 14.51
CA GLU A 129 -1.84 -14.90 14.20
C GLU A 129 -3.03 -14.32 13.42
N ARG A 130 -3.32 -13.01 13.57
CA ARG A 130 -4.48 -12.36 12.94
C ARG A 130 -4.16 -11.65 11.63
N VAL A 131 -2.87 -11.41 11.34
CA VAL A 131 -2.46 -10.72 10.12
C VAL A 131 -2.92 -11.43 8.84
N PRO A 132 -2.87 -12.77 8.73
CA PRO A 132 -3.40 -13.47 7.56
C PRO A 132 -4.89 -13.24 7.34
N GLU A 133 -5.68 -13.31 8.42
CA GLU A 133 -7.13 -13.08 8.36
C GLU A 133 -7.46 -11.64 7.95
N TRP A 134 -6.79 -10.65 8.55
CA TRP A 134 -7.12 -9.24 8.35
C TRP A 134 -6.62 -8.66 7.03
N TYR A 135 -5.45 -9.10 6.57
CA TYR A 135 -4.74 -8.44 5.47
C TYR A 135 -4.34 -9.39 4.35
N GLY A 136 -4.57 -10.70 4.47
CA GLY A 136 -4.15 -11.69 3.48
C GLY A 136 -2.62 -11.82 3.37
N ILE A 137 -1.87 -11.37 4.38
CA ILE A 137 -0.42 -11.41 4.45
C ILE A 137 -0.01 -12.54 5.40
N SER A 138 0.90 -13.42 4.99
CA SER A 138 1.39 -14.47 5.89
C SER A 138 2.06 -13.85 7.12
N GLU A 139 1.91 -14.49 8.28
CA GLU A 139 2.54 -14.04 9.52
C GLU A 139 4.05 -13.82 9.35
N SER A 140 4.74 -14.77 8.72
CA SER A 140 6.17 -14.68 8.41
C SER A 140 6.55 -13.50 7.52
N SER A 141 5.66 -13.09 6.61
CA SER A 141 5.90 -11.91 5.77
C SER A 141 5.65 -10.62 6.54
N ALA A 142 4.62 -10.61 7.40
CA ALA A 142 4.34 -9.48 8.27
C ALA A 142 5.49 -9.23 9.26
N GLN A 143 5.98 -10.28 9.93
CA GLN A 143 7.10 -10.20 10.86
C GLN A 143 8.38 -9.70 10.17
N ARG A 144 8.73 -10.24 9.00
CA ARG A 144 9.88 -9.76 8.21
C ARG A 144 9.72 -8.30 7.80
N GLY A 145 8.53 -7.91 7.35
CA GLY A 145 8.26 -6.53 6.95
C GLY A 145 8.37 -5.55 8.12
N LEU A 146 7.82 -5.89 9.28
CA LEU A 146 7.96 -5.07 10.49
C LEU A 146 9.41 -4.99 10.97
N ALA A 147 10.16 -6.09 10.89
CA ALA A 147 11.57 -6.13 11.26
C ALA A 147 12.41 -5.20 10.36
N GLU A 148 12.23 -5.30 9.04
CA GLU A 148 12.91 -4.43 8.07
C GLU A 148 12.56 -2.95 8.29
N LEU A 149 11.27 -2.62 8.51
CA LEU A 149 10.87 -1.23 8.79
C LEU A 149 11.51 -0.68 10.07
N ARG A 150 11.77 -1.52 11.08
CA ARG A 150 12.51 -1.13 12.29
C ARG A 150 13.98 -0.92 11.99
N GLU A 151 14.59 -1.84 11.24
CA GLU A 151 16.00 -1.78 10.86
C GLU A 151 16.32 -0.50 10.08
N VAL A 152 15.44 -0.11 9.15
CA VAL A 152 15.60 1.11 8.35
C VAL A 152 15.07 2.39 9.05
N GLY A 153 14.68 2.30 10.32
CA GLY A 153 14.27 3.46 11.12
C GLY A 153 12.89 4.05 10.81
N LEU A 154 12.05 3.34 10.05
CA LEU A 154 10.68 3.78 9.70
C LEU A 154 9.63 3.37 10.72
N LEU A 155 9.96 2.46 11.65
CA LEU A 155 9.04 1.93 12.65
C LEU A 155 9.67 1.84 14.04
N ASN A 156 8.99 2.40 15.03
CA ASN A 156 9.31 2.23 16.45
C ASN A 156 8.46 1.12 17.06
N LEU A 157 9.06 0.36 17.98
CA LEU A 157 8.39 -0.67 18.77
C LEU A 157 8.47 -0.32 20.26
N SER A 158 7.34 -0.28 20.94
CA SER A 158 7.27 -0.21 22.40
C SER A 158 6.51 -1.42 22.95
N VAL A 159 7.02 -2.00 24.04
CA VAL A 159 6.39 -3.12 24.72
C VAL A 159 5.56 -2.57 25.88
N SER A 160 4.28 -2.91 25.91
CA SER A 160 3.40 -2.64 27.05
C SER A 160 2.93 -3.94 27.67
N TYR A 161 2.55 -3.85 28.93
CA TYR A 161 2.19 -4.98 29.75
C TYR A 161 0.72 -4.82 30.16
N LYS A 162 -0.15 -5.74 29.73
CA LYS A 162 -1.57 -5.74 30.12
C LYS A 162 -1.86 -6.77 31.21
N PRO A 163 -2.52 -6.39 32.32
CA PRO A 163 -3.00 -7.35 33.32
C PRO A 163 -4.11 -8.24 32.72
N THR A 164 -4.01 -9.54 32.94
CA THR A 164 -5.03 -10.51 32.51
C THR A 164 -6.00 -10.78 33.68
N PRO A 165 -7.33 -10.73 33.49
CA PRO A 165 -8.30 -10.80 34.60
C PRO A 165 -8.34 -12.12 35.40
N LEU A 166 -7.72 -13.20 34.90
CA LEU A 166 -7.96 -14.56 35.39
C LEU A 166 -6.77 -15.21 36.14
N GLU A 167 -5.64 -14.53 36.35
CA GLU A 167 -4.47 -15.15 36.98
C GLU A 167 -3.77 -14.23 37.99
N LYS A 168 -3.08 -14.82 38.98
CA LYS A 168 -2.25 -14.16 40.01
C LYS A 168 -0.95 -13.54 39.43
N ILE A 169 -0.99 -13.10 38.16
CA ILE A 169 0.03 -12.48 37.29
C ILE A 169 0.75 -13.49 36.36
N PRO A 170 0.39 -13.47 35.06
CA PRO A 170 1.35 -13.15 34.02
C PRO A 170 0.82 -12.01 33.16
N THR A 171 1.68 -11.02 32.98
CA THR A 171 1.35 -9.85 32.18
C THR A 171 1.60 -10.17 30.71
N THR A 172 0.58 -10.09 29.87
CA THR A 172 0.77 -10.33 28.43
C THR A 172 1.57 -9.18 27.84
N GLN A 173 2.70 -9.50 27.22
CA GLN A 173 3.49 -8.55 26.46
C GLN A 173 2.72 -8.18 25.19
N VAL A 174 2.48 -6.88 25.02
CA VAL A 174 1.81 -6.31 23.86
C VAL A 174 2.82 -5.45 23.12
N TYR A 175 3.10 -5.82 21.89
CA TYR A 175 3.93 -5.05 20.97
C TYR A 175 3.10 -3.93 20.34
N ASN A 176 3.49 -2.68 20.60
CA ASN A 176 2.87 -1.49 20.06
C ASN A 176 3.81 -0.87 19.03
N TYR A 177 3.34 -0.78 17.80
CA TYR A 177 4.11 -0.30 16.66
C TYR A 177 3.70 1.13 16.33
N THR A 178 4.68 1.98 16.02
CA THR A 178 4.44 3.37 15.63
C THR A 178 5.30 3.71 14.42
N LEU A 179 4.68 4.03 13.29
CA LEU A 179 5.42 4.54 12.14
C LEU A 179 6.00 5.90 12.47
N VAL A 180 7.25 6.11 12.04
CA VAL A 180 7.98 7.37 12.22
C VAL A 180 7.54 8.36 11.13
N PRO A 181 7.55 9.69 11.38
CA PRO A 181 7.38 10.67 10.31
C PRO A 181 8.36 10.41 9.15
N PRO A 182 7.95 10.62 7.89
CA PRO A 182 6.68 11.23 7.47
C PRO A 182 5.52 10.23 7.35
N PHE A 183 5.75 8.92 7.52
CA PHE A 183 4.77 7.88 7.23
C PHE A 183 3.76 7.63 8.36
N GLY A 184 4.12 7.99 9.59
CA GLY A 184 3.23 7.86 10.74
C GLY A 184 2.12 8.89 10.77
N ARG A 185 0.90 8.46 11.13
CA ARG A 185 -0.17 9.40 11.49
C ARG A 185 0.20 10.09 12.80
N THR A 186 0.32 11.41 12.76
CA THR A 186 0.37 12.19 13.99
C THR A 186 -1.01 12.16 14.65
N GLU A 187 -1.09 11.74 15.91
CA GLU A 187 -2.29 12.01 16.68
C GLU A 187 -2.46 13.53 16.77
N LYS A 188 -3.53 14.05 16.14
CA LYS A 188 -4.07 15.35 16.55
C LYS A 188 -4.53 15.16 17.98
N ARG A 189 -3.65 15.43 18.94
CA ARG A 189 -3.92 15.41 20.39
C ARG A 189 -5.24 16.15 20.58
N ARG A 190 -6.35 15.42 20.76
CA ARG A 190 -7.56 15.99 21.34
C ARG A 190 -7.09 16.39 22.73
N LEU A 191 -6.86 17.69 22.94
CA LEU A 191 -6.69 18.25 24.26
C LEU A 191 -7.92 17.81 25.05
N ARG A 192 -7.81 16.73 25.83
CA ARG A 192 -8.74 16.47 26.91
C ARG A 192 -8.53 17.66 27.84
N VAL A 193 -9.41 18.65 27.75
CA VAL A 193 -9.61 19.63 28.80
C VAL A 193 -9.96 18.80 30.03
N VAL A 194 -8.98 18.56 30.90
CA VAL A 194 -9.23 18.01 32.22
C VAL A 194 -10.06 19.08 32.91
N PRO A 195 -11.32 18.81 33.31
CA PRO A 195 -12.06 19.78 34.09
C PRO A 195 -11.27 20.02 35.37
N LYS A 196 -10.88 21.28 35.61
CA LYS A 196 -10.40 21.70 36.93
C LYS A 196 -11.50 21.32 37.91
N ILE A 197 -11.24 20.33 38.75
CA ILE A 197 -12.06 20.07 39.92
C ILE A 197 -11.91 21.33 40.79
N ALA A 198 -12.99 22.10 40.89
CA ALA A 198 -13.07 23.20 41.84
C ALA A 198 -13.09 22.58 43.24
N SER A 199 -12.02 22.76 44.00
CA SER A 199 -12.01 22.55 45.44
C SER A 199 -12.84 23.65 46.09
N ALA A 200 -13.90 23.25 46.78
CA ALA A 200 -14.64 24.07 47.74
C ALA A 200 -13.96 23.99 49.12
#